data_AF-A0A0A0DK99-F1
#
_entry.id   AF-A0A0A0DK99-F1
#
_cell.length_a   1.000
_cell.length_b   1.000
_cell.length_c   1.000
_cell.angle_alpha   90.00
_cell.angle_beta   90.00
_cell.angle_gamma   90.00
#
_symmetry.space_group_name_H-M   'P 1'
#
loop_
_entity.id
_entity.type
_entity.pdbx_description
1 polymer ?
#
loop_
_entity_poly.entity_id
_entity_poly.type
_entity_poly.pdbx_seq_one_letter_code
_entity_poly.pdbx_strand_id
1 'polypeptide(L)'
;MALVGALRTFGASVPLTLGVRPLMETSVIDRRARNSTAELLRQFASGRITNFELENRWPSSKDPAIHGLNSTIWCFYDDFKEHSLQGPFALAPAMRHIIARWIVFLHTNEPYQWPNIAYPGVRPLRRSWVTRRLGLLNLVTRKEQRFIKAGLFEVWPFINAQSFENARRRPKLLAGSARELGT
;
A
#
# COMPACT_ATOMS: atom_id res chain seq x y z
N MET A 1 -23.49 67.02 37.00
CA MET A 1 -24.07 67.23 35.66
C MET A 1 -23.68 66.06 34.78
N ALA A 2 -24.70 65.35 34.25
CA ALA A 2 -24.72 64.51 33.03
C ALA A 2 -23.67 63.38 32.87
N LEU A 3 -23.93 62.18 32.35
CA LEU A 3 -25.13 61.48 31.90
C LEU A 3 -24.82 59.96 31.85
N VAL A 4 -25.84 59.17 32.17
CA VAL A 4 -26.11 57.73 31.95
C VAL A 4 -25.65 57.11 30.61
N GLY A 5 -25.32 55.80 30.61
CA GLY A 5 -25.59 54.84 29.50
C GLY A 5 -24.42 53.90 29.11
N ALA A 6 -24.22 52.72 29.71
CA ALA A 6 -24.81 51.41 29.39
C ALA A 6 -24.56 50.85 27.97
N LEU A 7 -23.76 49.78 27.85
CA LEU A 7 -24.10 48.55 27.11
C LEU A 7 -23.12 47.40 27.41
N ARG A 8 -23.70 46.29 27.86
CA ARG A 8 -23.10 44.96 28.02
C ARG A 8 -22.72 44.41 26.64
N THR A 9 -21.61 43.66 26.54
CA THR A 9 -21.59 42.42 25.75
C THR A 9 -20.72 41.36 26.41
N PHE A 10 -21.31 40.18 26.47
CA PHE A 10 -20.85 38.95 27.09
C PHE A 10 -19.61 38.37 26.42
N GLY A 11 -18.84 37.63 27.22
CA GLY A 11 -17.80 36.74 26.72
C GLY A 11 -18.35 35.62 25.84
N ALA A 12 -17.59 35.29 24.81
CA ALA A 12 -17.54 33.95 24.26
C ALA A 12 -16.10 33.74 23.77
N SER A 13 -15.28 33.15 24.65
CA SER A 13 -14.05 32.48 24.26
C SER A 13 -14.42 31.38 23.26
N VAL A 14 -14.21 31.67 21.98
CA VAL A 14 -14.39 30.69 20.90
C VAL A 14 -13.35 29.60 21.10
N PRO A 15 -13.75 28.34 21.37
CA PRO A 15 -12.79 27.26 21.39
C PRO A 15 -12.30 27.07 19.95
N LEU A 16 -10.99 27.19 19.75
CA LEU A 16 -10.31 26.82 18.52
C LEU A 16 -10.38 25.29 18.38
N THR A 17 -11.55 24.76 18.02
CA THR A 17 -11.67 23.38 17.57
C THR A 17 -10.94 23.28 16.24
N LEU A 18 -9.65 22.96 16.29
CA LEU A 18 -8.93 22.29 15.23
C LEU A 18 -9.63 20.94 15.01
N GLY A 19 -10.74 21.00 14.27
CA GLY A 19 -11.32 19.83 13.64
C GLY A 19 -10.26 19.28 12.70
N VAL A 20 -9.57 18.26 13.17
CA VAL A 20 -8.88 17.31 12.30
C VAL A 20 -9.96 16.75 11.39
N ARG A 21 -10.17 17.39 10.22
CA ARG A 21 -10.88 16.74 9.13
C ARG A 21 -10.04 15.52 8.79
N PRO A 22 -10.55 14.29 8.96
CA PRO A 22 -9.95 13.20 8.23
C PRO A 22 -10.27 13.53 6.77
N LEU A 23 -9.29 14.04 6.03
CA LEU A 23 -9.27 13.85 4.59
C LEU A 23 -9.02 12.35 4.37
N MET A 24 -10.00 11.53 4.75
CA MET A 24 -10.24 10.28 4.04
C MET A 24 -10.83 10.71 2.71
N GLU A 25 -9.96 11.29 1.87
CA GLU A 25 -10.15 11.27 0.44
C GLU A 25 -10.45 9.80 0.13
N THR A 26 -11.67 9.52 -0.30
CA THR A 26 -12.11 8.18 -0.64
C THR A 26 -11.11 7.65 -1.67
N SER A 27 -10.20 6.77 -1.24
CA SER A 27 -9.05 6.43 -2.07
C SER A 27 -9.57 5.92 -3.40
N VAL A 28 -9.21 6.58 -4.50
CA VAL A 28 -9.67 6.22 -5.83
C VAL A 28 -9.35 4.74 -6.07
N ILE A 29 -10.38 3.95 -6.40
CA ILE A 29 -10.22 2.55 -6.77
C ILE A 29 -10.35 2.43 -8.28
N ASP A 30 -9.25 2.10 -8.94
CA ASP A 30 -9.23 1.87 -10.39
C ASP A 30 -9.28 0.38 -10.66
N ARG A 31 -10.49 -0.13 -10.92
CA ARG A 31 -10.71 -1.57 -11.11
C ARG A 31 -9.96 -2.13 -12.31
N ARG A 32 -9.84 -1.35 -13.40
CA ARG A 32 -9.17 -1.78 -14.62
C ARG A 32 -7.68 -1.87 -14.38
N ALA A 33 -7.08 -0.84 -13.78
CA ALA A 33 -5.66 -0.85 -13.43
C ALA A 33 -5.34 -1.98 -12.45
N ARG A 34 -6.16 -2.19 -11.41
CA ARG A 34 -5.95 -3.30 -10.45
C ARG A 34 -5.97 -4.67 -11.11
N ASN A 35 -6.92 -4.93 -12.00
CA ASN A 35 -6.97 -6.21 -12.72
C ASN A 35 -5.74 -6.39 -13.63
N SER A 36 -5.37 -5.35 -14.38
CA SER A 36 -4.18 -5.37 -15.25
C SER A 36 -2.90 -5.63 -14.44
N THR A 37 -2.70 -4.89 -13.34
CA THR A 37 -1.55 -5.07 -12.44
C THR A 37 -1.54 -6.45 -11.81
N ALA A 38 -2.68 -7.00 -11.41
CA ALA A 38 -2.76 -8.36 -10.83
C ALA A 38 -2.28 -9.42 -11.84
N GLU A 39 -2.69 -9.28 -13.10
CA GLU A 39 -2.25 -10.16 -14.18
C GLU A 39 -0.76 -10.01 -14.47
N LEU A 40 -0.25 -8.77 -14.58
CA LEU A 40 1.17 -8.49 -14.79
C LEU A 40 2.05 -9.07 -13.67
N LEU A 41 1.66 -8.84 -12.41
CA LEU A 41 2.38 -9.40 -11.26
C LEU A 41 2.38 -10.93 -11.28
N ARG A 42 1.28 -11.56 -11.70
CA ARG A 42 1.22 -13.02 -11.86
C ARG A 42 2.17 -13.50 -12.96
N GLN A 43 2.16 -12.84 -14.12
CA GLN A 43 3.05 -13.17 -15.24
C GLN A 43 4.52 -13.01 -14.82
N PHE A 44 4.88 -11.88 -14.22
CA PHE A 44 6.25 -11.59 -13.79
C PHE A 44 6.74 -12.55 -12.71
N ALA A 45 5.93 -12.78 -11.66
CA ALA A 45 6.29 -13.71 -10.57
C ALA A 45 6.42 -15.17 -11.04
N SER A 46 5.76 -15.53 -12.14
CA SER A 46 5.94 -16.83 -12.80
C SER A 46 7.09 -16.87 -13.80
N GLY A 47 7.77 -15.73 -14.02
CA GLY A 47 8.86 -15.59 -14.98
C GLY A 47 8.43 -15.56 -16.45
N ARG A 48 7.14 -15.35 -16.74
CA ARG A 48 6.59 -15.32 -18.12
C ARG A 48 6.85 -14.02 -18.87
N ILE A 49 7.11 -12.95 -18.12
CA ILE A 49 7.49 -11.65 -18.66
C ILE A 49 8.76 -11.17 -17.97
N THR A 50 9.48 -10.26 -18.61
CA THR A 50 10.70 -9.63 -18.08
C THR A 50 10.36 -8.42 -17.20
N ASN A 51 11.36 -7.91 -16.49
CA ASN A 51 11.29 -6.66 -15.75
C ASN A 51 10.95 -5.48 -16.69
N PHE A 52 11.54 -5.44 -17.88
CA PHE A 52 11.29 -4.38 -18.87
C PHE A 52 9.87 -4.45 -19.44
N GLU A 53 9.38 -5.66 -19.77
CA GLU A 53 7.99 -5.84 -20.19
C GLU A 53 6.99 -5.46 -19.09
N LEU A 54 7.31 -5.77 -17.82
CA LEU A 54 6.51 -5.36 -16.67
C LEU A 54 6.40 -3.84 -16.58
N GLU A 55 7.53 -3.13 -16.66
CA GLU A 55 7.56 -1.65 -16.61
C GLU A 55 6.77 -1.04 -17.75
N ASN A 56 7.05 -1.47 -18.98
CA ASN A 56 6.41 -0.94 -20.20
C ASN A 56 4.89 -1.13 -20.20
N ARG A 57 4.39 -2.18 -19.53
CA ARG A 57 2.96 -2.52 -19.50
C ARG A 57 2.28 -2.04 -18.22
N TRP A 58 3.00 -1.47 -17.25
CA TRP A 58 2.43 -1.03 -15.99
C TRP A 58 1.37 0.07 -16.23
N PRO A 59 0.13 -0.09 -15.72
CA PRO A 59 -0.93 0.87 -16.03
C PRO A 59 -0.71 2.21 -15.33
N SER A 60 -0.94 3.31 -16.05
CA SER A 60 -1.13 4.63 -15.43
C SER A 60 -2.48 4.65 -14.71
N SER A 61 -2.48 5.07 -13.45
CA SER A 61 -3.68 5.12 -12.61
C SER A 61 -3.53 6.17 -11.51
N LYS A 62 -4.65 6.65 -10.96
CA LYS A 62 -4.68 7.49 -9.75
C LYS A 62 -4.88 6.66 -8.47
N ASP A 63 -5.05 5.34 -8.60
CA ASP A 63 -5.25 4.45 -7.46
C ASP A 63 -3.95 4.32 -6.64
N PRO A 64 -3.92 4.73 -5.37
CA PRO A 64 -2.72 4.69 -4.54
C PRO A 64 -2.12 3.30 -4.39
N ALA A 65 -2.93 2.23 -4.50
CA ALA A 65 -2.43 0.86 -4.46
C ALA A 65 -1.47 0.58 -5.62
N ILE A 66 -1.79 1.08 -6.82
CA ILE A 66 -1.01 0.86 -8.03
C ILE A 66 0.34 1.56 -7.90
N HIS A 67 0.37 2.78 -7.38
CA HIS A 67 1.62 3.48 -7.10
C HIS A 67 2.46 2.81 -6.01
N GLY A 68 1.84 2.38 -4.90
CA GLY A 68 2.54 1.70 -3.81
C GLY A 68 3.17 0.38 -4.26
N LEU A 69 2.45 -0.38 -5.09
CA LEU A 69 2.95 -1.62 -5.68
C LEU A 69 4.02 -1.36 -6.73
N ASN A 70 3.84 -0.38 -7.61
CA ASN A 70 4.87 -0.01 -8.58
C ASN A 70 6.16 0.35 -7.85
N SER A 71 6.09 1.26 -6.88
CA SER A 71 7.26 1.65 -6.09
C SER A 71 7.90 0.46 -5.39
N THR A 72 7.14 -0.54 -4.92
CA THR A 72 7.71 -1.73 -4.27
C THR A 72 8.35 -2.70 -5.26
N ILE A 73 7.76 -2.90 -6.44
CA ILE A 73 8.23 -3.89 -7.40
C ILE A 73 9.61 -3.55 -7.99
N TRP A 74 9.97 -2.26 -7.98
CA TRP A 74 11.32 -1.78 -8.28
C TRP A 74 12.43 -2.47 -7.48
N CYS A 75 12.14 -3.02 -6.30
CA CYS A 75 13.13 -3.79 -5.52
C CYS A 75 13.55 -5.12 -6.16
N PHE A 76 12.87 -5.57 -7.22
CA PHE A 76 13.19 -6.77 -8.00
C PHE A 76 13.74 -6.44 -9.39
N TYR A 77 14.08 -5.18 -9.62
CA TYR A 77 14.46 -4.65 -10.92
C TYR A 77 15.98 -4.50 -11.03
N ASP A 78 16.51 -4.75 -12.23
CA ASP A 78 17.88 -4.39 -12.63
C ASP A 78 17.80 -3.44 -13.84
N ASP A 79 18.28 -2.20 -13.68
CA ASP A 79 18.22 -1.15 -14.70
C ASP A 79 19.12 -1.43 -15.91
N PHE A 80 20.14 -2.29 -15.74
CA PHE A 80 21.14 -2.55 -16.77
C PHE A 80 20.86 -3.84 -17.55
N LYS A 81 19.98 -4.70 -17.03
CA LYS A 81 19.77 -6.03 -17.60
C LYS A 81 18.29 -6.40 -17.64
N GLU A 82 17.83 -6.78 -18.82
CA GLU A 82 16.54 -7.42 -18.96
C GLU A 82 16.59 -8.86 -18.41
N HIS A 83 15.65 -9.20 -17.54
CA HIS A 83 15.54 -10.52 -16.94
C HIS A 83 14.10 -10.87 -16.56
N SER A 84 13.80 -12.17 -16.51
CA SER A 84 12.61 -12.70 -15.85
C SER A 84 12.97 -13.21 -14.45
N LEU A 85 11.97 -13.48 -13.60
CA LEU A 85 12.19 -14.02 -12.26
C LEU A 85 12.45 -15.53 -12.24
N GLN A 86 13.46 -15.96 -13.01
CA GLN A 86 13.91 -17.34 -13.15
C GLN A 86 15.42 -17.46 -12.96
N GLY A 87 15.91 -18.68 -12.74
CA GLY A 87 17.34 -18.98 -12.57
C GLY A 87 17.98 -18.11 -11.49
N PRO A 88 19.02 -17.32 -11.78
CA PRO A 88 19.70 -16.47 -10.80
C PRO A 88 18.81 -15.35 -10.25
N PHE A 89 17.72 -14.99 -10.94
CA PHE A 89 16.74 -13.99 -10.51
C PHE A 89 15.48 -14.63 -9.91
N ALA A 90 15.49 -15.94 -9.64
CA ALA A 90 14.34 -16.63 -9.10
C ALA A 90 13.94 -16.07 -7.72
N LEU A 91 12.64 -15.84 -7.54
CA LEU A 91 12.11 -15.43 -6.24
C LEU A 91 12.28 -16.51 -5.18
N ALA A 92 12.76 -16.09 -4.00
CA ALA A 92 12.69 -16.91 -2.80
C ALA A 92 11.23 -17.34 -2.51
N PRO A 93 11.00 -18.55 -1.96
CA PRO A 93 9.65 -19.04 -1.70
C PRO A 93 8.78 -18.10 -0.84
N ALA A 94 9.37 -17.45 0.16
CA ALA A 94 8.67 -16.47 1.00
C ALA A 94 8.15 -15.25 0.18
N MET A 95 8.91 -14.82 -0.83
CA MET A 95 8.53 -13.67 -1.64
C MET A 95 7.35 -13.98 -2.58
N ARG A 96 7.23 -15.23 -3.04
CA ARG A 96 6.07 -15.68 -3.81
C ARG A 96 4.77 -15.51 -3.02
N HIS A 97 4.80 -15.78 -1.72
CA HIS A 97 3.63 -15.58 -0.84
C HIS A 97 3.29 -14.10 -0.66
N ILE A 98 4.30 -13.24 -0.60
CA ILE A 98 4.11 -11.79 -0.52
C ILE A 98 3.45 -11.26 -1.80
N ILE A 99 3.96 -11.62 -2.98
CA ILE A 99 3.36 -11.19 -4.26
C ILE A 99 1.95 -11.78 -4.43
N ALA A 100 1.72 -13.04 -4.04
CA ALA A 100 0.39 -13.62 -4.06
C ALA A 100 -0.60 -12.82 -3.20
N ARG A 101 -0.19 -12.33 -2.03
CA ARG A 101 -1.01 -11.45 -1.19
C ARG A 101 -1.35 -10.14 -1.90
N TRP A 102 -0.39 -9.55 -2.61
CA TRP A 102 -0.62 -8.31 -3.38
C TRP A 102 -1.67 -8.53 -4.47
N ILE A 103 -1.58 -9.65 -5.20
CA ILE A 103 -2.55 -10.05 -6.22
C ILE A 103 -3.95 -10.24 -5.59
N VAL A 104 -4.04 -10.89 -4.42
CA VAL A 104 -5.31 -11.03 -3.70
C VAL A 104 -5.90 -9.66 -3.34
N PHE A 105 -5.08 -8.74 -2.81
CA PHE A 105 -5.51 -7.37 -2.51
C PHE A 105 -6.08 -6.65 -3.73
N LEU A 106 -5.40 -6.74 -4.88
CA LEU A 106 -5.82 -6.09 -6.12
C LEU A 106 -7.20 -6.58 -6.61
N HIS A 107 -7.57 -7.83 -6.30
CA HIS A 107 -8.88 -8.35 -6.62
C HIS A 107 -10.00 -7.90 -5.66
N THR A 108 -9.67 -7.26 -4.54
CA THR A 108 -10.65 -6.69 -3.62
C THR A 108 -11.12 -5.29 -4.06
N ASN A 109 -12.29 -4.89 -3.57
CA ASN A 109 -12.80 -3.51 -3.63
C ASN A 109 -12.38 -2.67 -2.42
N GLU A 110 -11.34 -3.07 -1.70
CA GLU A 110 -10.90 -2.34 -0.52
C GLU A 110 -10.06 -1.10 -0.91
N PRO A 111 -10.31 0.06 -0.29
CA PRO A 111 -9.48 1.26 -0.49
C PRO A 111 -8.06 1.02 0.05
N TYR A 112 -7.06 1.63 -0.60
CA TYR A 112 -5.68 1.60 -0.09
C TYR A 112 -5.51 2.65 1.00
N GLN A 113 -5.24 2.20 2.23
CA GLN A 113 -5.28 3.06 3.43
C GLN A 113 -3.89 3.46 3.95
N TRP A 114 -2.82 2.92 3.38
CA TRP A 114 -1.48 3.19 3.86
C TRP A 114 -0.99 4.59 3.43
N PRO A 115 -0.26 5.31 4.30
CA PRO A 115 0.37 6.58 3.92
C PRO A 115 1.32 6.41 2.73
N ASN A 116 1.43 7.46 1.90
CA ASN A 116 2.36 7.44 0.78
C ASN A 116 3.82 7.49 1.26
N ILE A 117 4.59 6.48 0.86
CA ILE A 117 6.04 6.37 1.08
C ILE A 117 6.63 5.59 -0.10
N ALA A 118 7.90 5.87 -0.44
CA ALA A 118 8.63 5.05 -1.40
C ALA A 118 8.85 3.64 -0.84
N TYR A 119 8.77 2.63 -1.71
CA TYR A 119 9.01 1.21 -1.43
C TYR A 119 8.24 0.72 -0.18
N PRO A 120 6.89 0.87 -0.14
CA PRO A 120 6.12 0.54 1.05
C PRO A 120 6.25 -0.94 1.46
N GLY A 121 6.27 -1.88 0.50
CA GLY A 121 6.30 -3.32 0.79
C GLY A 121 7.63 -3.89 1.29
N VAL A 122 8.68 -3.07 1.45
CA VAL A 122 9.97 -3.50 2.04
C VAL A 122 10.26 -2.85 3.40
N ARG A 123 9.27 -2.21 4.01
CA ARG A 123 9.38 -1.63 5.36
C ARG A 123 9.30 -2.70 6.44
N PRO A 124 9.58 -2.37 7.72
CA PRO A 124 10.57 -1.36 8.08
C PRO A 124 11.94 -1.72 7.49
N LEU A 125 12.74 -0.72 7.09
CA LEU A 125 14.08 -1.00 6.57
C LEU A 125 14.97 -1.57 7.67
N ARG A 126 15.61 -2.71 7.41
CA ARG A 126 16.61 -3.29 8.33
C ARG A 126 17.82 -2.37 8.39
N ARG A 127 18.03 -1.72 9.53
CA ARG A 127 19.16 -0.83 9.79
C ARG A 127 20.25 -1.60 10.55
N SER A 128 21.50 -1.48 10.10
CA SER A 128 22.63 -2.18 10.72
C SER A 128 22.88 -1.69 12.15
N TRP A 129 23.49 -2.53 12.97
CA TRP A 129 23.92 -2.16 14.32
C TRP A 129 24.84 -0.93 14.32
N VAL A 130 25.64 -0.72 13.27
CA VAL A 130 26.50 0.46 13.10
C VAL A 130 25.65 1.74 12.97
N THR A 131 24.62 1.73 12.13
CA THR A 131 23.70 2.88 12.02
C THR A 131 22.96 3.15 13.33
N ARG A 132 22.68 2.09 14.12
CA ARG A 132 22.10 2.20 15.45
C ARG A 132 23.06 2.86 16.44
N ARG A 133 24.35 2.50 16.39
CA ARG A 133 25.41 3.00 17.27
C ARG A 133 25.84 4.44 16.96
N LEU A 134 25.81 4.85 15.68
CA LEU A 134 26.17 6.20 15.24
C LEU A 134 25.06 7.25 15.45
N GLY A 135 24.00 6.95 16.20
CA GLY A 135 22.91 7.91 16.46
C GLY A 135 22.05 8.23 15.24
N LEU A 136 22.24 7.52 14.12
CA LEU A 136 21.43 7.66 12.89
C LEU A 136 20.02 7.03 13.03
N LEU A 137 19.62 6.63 14.25
CA LEU A 137 18.28 6.18 14.61
C LEU A 137 17.18 7.20 14.23
N ASN A 138 17.50 8.50 14.28
CA ASN A 138 16.58 9.58 13.91
C ASN A 138 16.30 9.67 12.40
N LEU A 139 16.95 8.85 11.57
CA LEU A 139 16.63 8.73 10.14
C LEU A 139 15.37 7.87 9.89
N VAL A 140 14.73 7.28 10.91
CA VAL A 140 13.35 6.79 10.72
C VAL A 140 12.50 8.03 10.51
N THR A 141 12.26 8.33 9.24
CA THR A 141 11.56 9.55 8.86
C THR A 141 10.19 9.56 9.53
N ARG A 142 9.67 10.75 9.87
CA ARG A 142 8.28 10.90 10.35
C ARG A 142 7.29 10.18 9.42
N LYS A 143 7.60 10.07 8.13
CA LYS A 143 6.83 9.29 7.14
C LYS A 143 6.87 7.79 7.41
N GLU A 144 8.04 7.20 7.65
CA GLU A 144 8.17 5.77 7.98
C GLU A 144 7.46 5.43 9.29
N GLN A 145 7.59 6.28 10.33
CA GLN A 145 6.87 6.07 11.58
C GLN A 145 5.35 6.11 11.39
N ARG A 146 4.84 7.08 10.62
CA ARG A 146 3.41 7.17 10.28
C ARG A 146 2.95 5.94 9.51
N PHE A 147 3.76 5.46 8.57
CA PHE A 147 3.47 4.26 7.79
C PHE A 147 3.37 3.02 8.67
N ILE A 148 4.37 2.73 9.50
CA ILE A 148 4.36 1.55 10.39
C ILE A 148 3.22 1.61 11.42
N LYS A 149 2.83 2.81 11.86
CA LYS A 149 1.70 3.00 12.78
C LYS A 149 0.32 2.92 12.10
N ALA A 150 0.25 2.94 10.77
CA ALA A 150 -1.02 2.99 10.06
C ALA A 150 -1.79 1.66 10.09
N GLY A 151 -1.08 0.53 10.18
CA GLY A 151 -1.71 -0.79 10.18
C GLY A 151 -0.71 -1.92 10.40
N LEU A 152 -1.18 -3.15 10.19
CA LEU A 152 -0.39 -4.37 10.35
C LEU A 152 0.45 -4.61 9.09
N PHE A 153 1.75 -4.33 9.17
CA PHE A 153 2.64 -4.35 8.01
C PHE A 153 2.84 -5.76 7.42
N GLU A 154 2.77 -6.78 8.28
CA GLU A 154 2.94 -8.19 7.95
C GLU A 154 1.94 -8.67 6.88
N VAL A 155 0.81 -7.97 6.76
CA VAL A 155 -0.25 -8.25 5.77
C VAL A 155 -0.39 -7.16 4.70
N TRP A 156 0.57 -6.23 4.60
CA TRP A 156 0.58 -5.22 3.52
C TRP A 156 0.35 -5.91 2.14
N PRO A 157 -0.59 -5.42 1.31
CA PRO A 157 -1.16 -4.07 1.26
C PRO A 157 -2.46 -3.92 2.06
N PHE A 158 -2.93 -4.98 2.71
CA PHE A 158 -4.06 -4.90 3.61
C PHE A 158 -3.69 -4.09 4.86
N ILE A 159 -4.66 -3.38 5.44
CA ILE A 159 -4.41 -2.56 6.64
C ILE A 159 -4.42 -3.38 7.92
N ASN A 160 -5.14 -4.50 7.95
CA ASN A 160 -5.27 -5.38 9.12
C ASN A 160 -5.49 -6.84 8.70
N ALA A 161 -5.29 -7.76 9.65
CA ALA A 161 -5.41 -9.19 9.41
C ALA A 161 -6.82 -9.64 8.99
N GLN A 162 -7.87 -9.02 9.55
CA GLN A 162 -9.25 -9.39 9.25
C GLN A 162 -9.58 -9.18 7.77
N SER A 163 -9.15 -8.05 7.21
CA SER A 163 -9.37 -7.70 5.81
C SER A 163 -8.60 -8.67 4.88
N PHE A 164 -7.35 -9.00 5.21
CA PHE A 164 -6.60 -10.04 4.50
C PHE A 164 -7.30 -11.42 4.57
N GLU A 165 -7.74 -11.85 5.74
CA GLU A 165 -8.39 -13.16 5.92
C GLU A 165 -9.74 -13.23 5.19
N ASN A 166 -10.52 -12.15 5.19
CA ASN A 166 -11.76 -12.05 4.43
C ASN A 166 -11.52 -12.22 2.92
N ALA A 167 -10.51 -11.54 2.39
CA ALA A 167 -10.12 -11.67 0.98
C ALA A 167 -9.60 -13.08 0.65
N ARG A 168 -8.81 -13.67 1.54
CA ARG A 168 -8.25 -15.02 1.40
C ARG A 168 -9.32 -16.11 1.35
N ARG A 169 -10.42 -15.95 2.10
CA ARG A 169 -11.55 -16.91 2.14
C ARG A 169 -12.43 -16.87 0.89
N ARG A 170 -12.37 -15.80 0.09
CA ARG A 170 -13.16 -15.64 -1.14
C ARG A 170 -12.26 -15.34 -2.35
N PRO A 171 -11.35 -16.25 -2.72
CA PRO A 171 -10.39 -16.00 -3.79
C PRO A 171 -11.11 -15.96 -5.15
N LYS A 172 -11.18 -14.77 -5.77
CA LYS A 172 -11.83 -14.56 -7.07
C LYS A 172 -11.30 -15.51 -8.16
N LEU A 173 -10.00 -15.81 -8.15
CA LEU A 173 -9.33 -16.64 -9.16
C LEU A 173 -9.44 -18.16 -8.92
N LEU A 174 -9.96 -18.60 -7.77
CA LEU A 174 -10.09 -20.04 -7.43
C LEU A 174 -11.55 -20.47 -7.21
N ALA A 175 -12.50 -19.54 -7.29
CA ALA A 175 -13.93 -19.81 -7.11
C ALA A 175 -14.60 -20.54 -8.30
N GLY A 176 -13.87 -20.72 -9.42
CA GLY A 176 -14.41 -21.35 -10.64
C GLY A 176 -14.68 -22.85 -10.51
N SER A 177 -13.90 -23.59 -9.72
CA SER A 177 -14.04 -25.06 -9.64
C SER A 177 -15.17 -25.55 -8.73
N ALA A 178 -15.78 -24.68 -7.91
CA ALA A 178 -16.82 -25.08 -6.96
C ALA A 178 -18.25 -25.02 -7.54
N ARG A 179 -18.43 -24.42 -8.73
CA ARG A 179 -19.76 -24.25 -9.35
C ARG A 179 -20.12 -25.33 -10.39
N GLU A 180 -19.19 -26.19 -10.78
CA GLU A 180 -19.42 -27.19 -11.85
C GLU A 180 -19.70 -28.62 -11.32
N LEU A 181 -19.80 -28.82 -10.01
CA LEU A 181 -20.12 -30.13 -9.39
C LEU A 181 -21.52 -30.20 -8.78
N GLY A 182 -22.43 -29.34 -9.23
CA GLY A 182 -23.78 -29.22 -8.66
C GLY A 182 -24.83 -28.85 -9.69
N THR A 183 -24.97 -29.67 -10.73
CA THR A 183 -26.17 -29.79 -11.59
C THR A 183 -26.24 -31.20 -12.13
#